data_AF-A0A1I8CA38-F1
#
_entry.id   AF-A0A1I8CA38-F1
#
_cell.length_a   1.000
_cell.length_b   1.000
_cell.length_c   1.000
_cell.angle_alpha   90.00
_cell.angle_beta   90.00
_cell.angle_gamma   90.00
#
_symmetry.space_group_name_H-M   'P 1'
#
loop_
_entity.id
_entity.type
_entity.pdbx_description
1 polymer ?
#
loop_
_entity_poly.entity_id
_entity_poly.type
_entity_poly.pdbx_seq_one_letter_code
_entity_poly.pdbx_strand_id
1 'polypeptide(L)'
;MMLSDHEKRKQISVHGIAEVENVTNIKNSFNRHLHFSLIKDRNVATPRDYYFALAYTVRDHLVSRWIRTQQHYYEKDPKRVYYLSLEFYMGRTLSNTMINLGVQSACDEALYQLGLDIEDLQEMEEDAGLGNGGLGKYFIKLNL
;
A
#
# COMPACT_ATOMS: atom_id res chain seq x y z
N MET A 1 -12.53 31.74 -18.14
CA MET A 1 -12.86 31.66 -16.71
C MET A 1 -11.70 30.94 -16.04
N MET A 2 -10.88 31.63 -15.22
CA MET A 2 -9.77 30.97 -14.52
C MET A 2 -10.37 30.02 -13.48
N LEU A 3 -10.06 28.74 -13.58
CA LEU A 3 -10.40 27.74 -12.56
C LEU A 3 -9.86 28.20 -11.20
N SER A 4 -10.69 28.11 -10.17
CA SER A 4 -10.24 28.40 -8.80
C SER A 4 -9.12 27.43 -8.41
N ASP A 5 -8.17 27.86 -7.56
CA ASP A 5 -7.05 26.98 -7.16
C ASP A 5 -7.51 25.70 -6.47
N HIS A 6 -8.72 25.70 -5.91
CA HIS A 6 -9.40 24.53 -5.37
C HIS A 6 -9.82 23.53 -6.47
N GLU A 7 -10.34 24.01 -7.61
CA GLU A 7 -10.71 23.16 -8.75
C GLU A 7 -9.49 22.58 -9.47
N LYS A 8 -8.38 23.32 -9.55
CA LYS A 8 -7.12 22.82 -10.11
C LYS A 8 -6.54 21.64 -9.31
N ARG A 9 -6.66 21.65 -7.98
CA ARG A 9 -6.16 20.58 -7.10
C ARG A 9 -6.97 19.29 -7.20
N LYS A 10 -8.30 19.39 -7.40
CA LYS A 10 -9.19 18.24 -7.62
C LYS A 10 -8.89 17.48 -8.92
N GLN A 11 -8.21 18.12 -9.87
CA GLN A 11 -7.90 17.56 -11.19
C GLN A 11 -6.74 16.55 -11.18
N ILE A 12 -5.89 16.56 -10.14
CA ILE A 12 -4.71 15.69 -10.01
C ILE A 12 -5.04 14.37 -9.32
N SER A 13 -6.14 14.31 -8.56
CA SER A 13 -6.56 13.07 -7.92
C SER A 13 -7.22 12.14 -8.94
N VAL A 14 -6.62 10.95 -9.10
CA VAL A 14 -7.20 9.86 -9.91
C VAL A 14 -8.62 9.64 -9.42
N HIS A 15 -9.64 9.92 -10.24
CA HIS A 15 -11.06 9.91 -9.85
C HIS A 15 -11.68 8.50 -9.81
N GLY A 16 -11.02 7.49 -10.38
CA GLY A 16 -11.42 6.09 -10.22
C GLY A 16 -10.96 5.54 -8.88
N ILE A 17 -11.89 5.07 -8.05
CA ILE A 17 -11.53 3.92 -7.21
C ILE A 17 -11.12 2.85 -8.23
N ALA A 18 -9.97 2.21 -8.06
CA ALA A 18 -9.66 1.00 -8.83
C ALA A 18 -10.66 -0.08 -8.39
N GLU A 19 -11.90 0.07 -8.84
CA GLU A 19 -12.99 -0.86 -8.69
C GLU A 19 -12.65 -2.03 -9.60
N VAL A 20 -12.55 -3.21 -9.00
CA VAL A 20 -12.12 -4.46 -9.61
C VAL A 20 -10.61 -4.52 -9.80
N GLU A 21 -9.92 -5.00 -8.77
CA GLU A 21 -8.53 -5.41 -8.86
C GLU A 21 -8.43 -6.64 -9.76
N ASN A 22 -8.29 -6.34 -11.04
CA ASN A 22 -8.01 -7.32 -12.05
C ASN A 22 -6.58 -7.82 -11.82
N VAL A 23 -6.44 -9.14 -11.65
CA VAL A 23 -5.17 -9.86 -11.55
C VAL A 23 -4.18 -9.39 -12.64
N THR A 24 -4.68 -9.09 -13.84
CA THR A 24 -3.89 -8.54 -14.96
C THR A 24 -3.25 -7.19 -14.63
N ASN A 25 -3.99 -6.29 -13.98
CA ASN A 25 -3.48 -4.97 -13.61
C ASN A 25 -2.42 -5.06 -12.51
N ILE A 26 -2.60 -5.97 -11.56
CA ILE A 26 -1.61 -6.23 -10.51
C ILE A 26 -0.33 -6.76 -11.15
N LYS A 27 -0.41 -7.76 -12.04
CA LYS A 27 0.75 -8.28 -12.78
C LYS A 27 1.49 -7.20 -13.57
N ASN A 28 0.74 -6.34 -14.27
CA ASN A 28 1.33 -5.24 -15.02
C ASN A 28 2.03 -4.24 -14.11
N SER A 29 1.41 -3.87 -12.99
CA SER A 29 1.98 -2.94 -12.00
C SER A 29 3.21 -3.54 -11.33
N PHE A 30 3.17 -4.82 -10.97
CA PHE A 30 4.29 -5.56 -10.41
C PHE A 30 5.49 -5.56 -11.36
N ASN A 31 5.28 -5.96 -12.63
CA ASN A 31 6.34 -5.94 -13.64
C ASN A 31 6.86 -4.52 -13.90
N ARG A 32 5.97 -3.51 -13.87
CA ARG A 32 6.35 -2.11 -13.99
C ARG A 32 7.26 -1.68 -12.85
N HIS A 33 6.97 -2.04 -11.60
CA HIS A 33 7.82 -1.69 -10.46
C HIS A 33 9.14 -2.46 -10.47
N LEU A 34 9.12 -3.74 -10.84
CA LEU A 34 10.35 -4.51 -11.00
C LEU A 34 11.29 -3.86 -12.03
N HIS A 35 10.74 -3.42 -13.16
CA HIS A 35 11.52 -2.83 -14.24
C HIS A 35 11.93 -1.37 -14.00
N PHE A 36 10.98 -0.50 -13.62
CA PHE A 36 11.24 0.95 -13.52
C PHE A 36 11.63 1.42 -12.13
N SER A 37 11.16 0.76 -11.07
CA SER A 37 11.48 1.16 -9.70
C SER A 37 12.72 0.44 -9.17
N LEU A 38 12.86 -0.85 -9.45
CA LEU A 38 13.99 -1.66 -8.99
C LEU A 38 15.10 -1.79 -10.04
N ILE A 39 14.82 -1.46 -11.31
CA ILE A 39 15.80 -1.54 -12.40
C ILE A 39 16.32 -2.98 -12.53
N LYS A 40 15.39 -3.93 -12.49
CA LYS A 40 15.66 -5.36 -12.59
C LYS A 40 14.87 -5.98 -13.73
N ASP A 41 15.49 -6.93 -14.39
CA ASP A 41 14.79 -7.91 -15.22
C ASP A 41 14.61 -9.21 -14.44
N ARG A 42 13.71 -10.07 -14.94
CA ARG A 42 13.34 -11.32 -14.27
C ARG A 42 14.51 -12.32 -14.15
N ASN A 43 15.59 -12.18 -14.92
CA ASN A 43 16.74 -13.09 -14.85
C ASN A 43 17.69 -12.75 -13.70
N VAL A 44 17.75 -11.47 -13.29
CA VAL A 44 18.66 -10.98 -12.23
C VAL A 44 17.93 -10.60 -10.94
N ALA A 45 16.60 -10.62 -10.95
CA ALA A 45 15.78 -10.28 -9.80
C ALA A 45 15.91 -11.33 -8.69
N THR A 46 16.20 -10.85 -7.48
CA THR A 46 16.27 -11.66 -6.26
C THR A 46 14.90 -11.75 -5.58
N PRO A 47 14.68 -12.71 -4.65
CA PRO A 47 13.45 -12.78 -3.87
C PRO A 47 13.10 -11.47 -3.14
N ARG A 48 14.13 -10.75 -2.65
CA ARG A 48 13.96 -9.43 -2.02
C ARG A 48 13.47 -8.38 -3.01
N ASP A 49 13.92 -8.42 -4.26
CA ASP A 49 13.43 -7.52 -5.32
C ASP A 49 11.95 -7.79 -5.62
N TYR A 50 11.54 -9.06 -5.68
CA TYR A 50 10.13 -9.41 -5.86
C TYR A 50 9.25 -8.94 -4.69
N TYR A 51 9.74 -9.04 -3.45
CA TYR A 51 9.07 -8.47 -2.29
C TYR A 51 8.87 -6.96 -2.44
N PHE A 52 9.91 -6.21 -2.79
CA PHE A 52 9.79 -4.76 -2.97
C PHE A 52 8.85 -4.39 -4.13
N ALA A 53 8.86 -5.14 -5.23
CA ALA A 53 7.95 -4.93 -6.35
C ALA A 53 6.48 -5.12 -5.93
N LEU A 54 6.20 -6.14 -5.11
CA LEU A 54 4.88 -6.37 -4.53
C LEU A 54 4.49 -5.23 -3.57
N ALA A 55 5.40 -4.84 -2.67
CA ALA A 55 5.17 -3.76 -1.72
C ALA A 55 4.86 -2.42 -2.41
N TYR A 56 5.57 -2.08 -3.49
CA TYR A 56 5.26 -0.88 -4.27
C TYR A 56 3.91 -0.98 -4.99
N THR A 57 3.57 -2.16 -5.51
CA THR A 57 2.27 -2.38 -6.15
C THR A 57 1.14 -2.14 -5.15
N VAL A 58 1.19 -2.76 -3.97
CA VAL A 58 0.18 -2.57 -2.91
C VAL A 58 0.14 -1.13 -2.41
N ARG A 59 1.31 -0.46 -2.30
CA ARG A 59 1.41 0.94 -1.90
C ARG A 59 0.66 1.88 -2.85
N ASP A 60 0.71 1.67 -4.16
CA ASP A 60 0.02 2.52 -5.13
C ASP A 60 -1.51 2.54 -4.89
N HIS A 61 -2.08 1.39 -4.49
CA HIS A 61 -3.50 1.29 -4.11
C HIS A 61 -3.83 2.04 -2.82
N LEU A 62 -2.89 2.10 -1.87
CA LEU A 62 -3.04 2.85 -0.62
C LEU A 62 -2.92 4.35 -0.86
N VAL A 63 -1.91 4.80 -1.61
CA VAL A 63 -1.64 6.22 -1.89
C VAL A 63 -2.86 6.90 -2.52
N SER A 64 -3.51 6.21 -3.46
CA SER A 64 -4.72 6.71 -4.14
C SER A 64 -5.85 7.00 -3.15
N ARG A 65 -6.08 6.12 -2.16
CA ARG A 65 -7.08 6.32 -1.11
C ARG A 65 -6.65 7.37 -0.10
N TRP A 66 -5.37 7.38 0.29
CA TRP A 66 -4.84 8.30 1.28
C TRP A 66 -4.96 9.77 0.84
N ILE A 67 -4.63 10.09 -0.41
CA ILE A 67 -4.76 11.46 -0.96
C ILE A 67 -6.21 11.94 -0.85
N ARG A 68 -7.19 11.08 -1.17
CA ARG A 68 -8.61 11.42 -1.09
C ARG A 68 -9.07 11.67 0.34
N THR A 69 -8.65 10.84 1.29
CA THR A 69 -8.99 11.02 2.71
C THR A 69 -8.45 12.34 3.25
N GLN A 70 -7.20 12.69 2.93
CA GLN A 70 -6.60 13.98 3.32
C GLN A 70 -7.35 15.16 2.71
N GLN A 71 -7.68 15.06 1.42
CA GLN A 71 -8.45 16.08 0.72
C GLN A 71 -9.86 16.24 1.34
N HIS A 72 -10.52 15.15 1.71
CA HIS A 72 -11.82 15.17 2.38
C HIS A 72 -11.74 15.83 3.75
N TYR A 73 -10.71 15.54 4.55
CA TYR A 73 -10.48 16.20 5.84
C TYR A 73 -10.18 17.68 5.69
N TYR A 74 -9.52 18.11 4.62
CA TYR A 74 -9.33 19.52 4.33
C TYR A 74 -10.64 20.23 3.97
N GLU A 75 -11.50 19.59 3.15
CA GLU A 75 -12.78 20.17 2.71
C GLU A 75 -13.84 20.22 3.80
N LYS A 76 -13.88 19.22 4.69
CA LYS A 76 -14.87 19.13 5.77
C LYS A 76 -14.44 19.81 7.06
N ASP A 77 -13.14 20.09 7.21
CA ASP A 77 -12.50 20.62 8.43
C ASP A 77 -13.04 20.02 9.76
N PRO A 78 -13.03 18.67 9.91
CA PRO A 78 -13.48 18.05 11.15
C PRO A 78 -12.45 18.27 12.26
N LYS A 79 -12.89 18.17 13.52
CA LYS A 79 -12.00 18.18 14.69
C LYS A 79 -10.96 17.07 14.56
N ARG A 80 -9.67 17.43 14.57
CA ARG A 80 -8.54 16.49 14.43
C ARG A 80 -8.14 15.91 15.78
N VAL A 81 -7.88 14.61 15.80
CA VAL A 81 -7.34 13.89 16.97
C VAL A 81 -5.88 13.55 16.68
N TYR A 82 -4.99 14.03 17.54
CA TYR A 82 -3.56 13.75 17.45
C TYR A 82 -3.18 12.78 18.56
N TYR A 83 -2.77 11.58 18.17
CA TYR A 83 -2.29 10.57 19.12
C TYR A 83 -0.77 10.67 19.24
N LEU A 84 -0.27 10.98 20.45
CA LEU A 84 1.16 11.07 20.73
C LEU A 84 1.58 9.86 21.59
N SER A 85 2.43 9.01 21.02
CA SER A 85 3.02 7.86 21.73
C SER A 85 4.51 7.81 21.46
N LEU A 86 5.27 7.28 22.42
CA LEU A 86 6.70 7.02 22.31
C LEU A 86 7.01 5.65 21.69
N GLU A 87 6.01 4.77 21.63
CA GLU A 87 6.15 3.42 21.07
C GLU A 87 4.99 3.11 20.13
N PHE A 88 5.31 2.54 18.96
CA PHE A 88 4.34 2.07 17.99
C PHE A 88 4.81 0.72 17.45
N TYR A 89 4.12 -0.35 17.78
CA TYR A 89 4.49 -1.66 17.24
C TYR A 89 3.64 -1.92 16.00
N MET A 90 4.14 -1.64 14.80
CA MET A 90 3.38 -1.81 13.54
C MET A 90 3.39 -3.24 13.02
N GLY A 91 4.39 -4.06 13.40
CA GLY A 91 4.55 -5.43 12.89
C GLY A 91 4.69 -5.48 11.36
N ARG A 92 4.24 -6.58 10.75
CA ARG A 92 4.19 -6.74 9.29
C ARG A 92 3.08 -5.88 8.68
N THR A 93 3.43 -5.03 7.75
CA THR A 93 2.53 -4.04 7.14
C THR A 93 1.92 -4.53 5.83
N LEU A 94 2.60 -5.40 5.09
CA LEU A 94 2.17 -5.83 3.77
C LEU A 94 0.87 -6.65 3.84
N SER A 95 0.85 -7.73 4.63
CA SER A 95 -0.34 -8.59 4.78
C SER A 95 -1.53 -7.84 5.35
N ASN A 96 -1.31 -7.00 6.37
CA ASN A 96 -2.35 -6.15 6.95
C ASN A 96 -2.93 -5.18 5.90
N THR A 97 -2.08 -4.54 5.12
CA THR A 97 -2.54 -3.62 4.06
C THR A 97 -3.34 -4.35 3.00
N MET A 98 -2.90 -5.54 2.58
CA MET A 98 -3.62 -6.30 1.56
C MET A 98 -5.00 -6.74 2.03
N ILE A 99 -5.15 -7.16 3.29
CA ILE A 99 -6.43 -7.52 3.90
C ILE A 99 -7.35 -6.30 3.96
N ASN A 100 -6.86 -5.17 4.46
CA ASN A 100 -7.66 -3.96 4.66
C ASN A 100 -8.13 -3.33 3.35
N LEU A 101 -7.34 -3.49 2.29
CA LEU A 101 -7.70 -3.03 0.95
C LEU A 101 -8.54 -4.05 0.17
N GLY A 102 -8.65 -5.30 0.64
CA GLY A 102 -9.39 -6.39 0.01
C GLY A 102 -8.69 -7.04 -1.20
N VAL A 103 -7.38 -6.89 -1.30
CA VAL A 103 -6.58 -7.17 -2.52
C VAL A 103 -5.82 -8.50 -2.44
N GLN A 104 -5.87 -9.14 -1.28
CA GLN A 104 -5.03 -10.29 -0.95
C GLN A 104 -5.20 -11.43 -1.97
N SER A 105 -6.44 -11.80 -2.30
CA SER A 105 -6.73 -12.86 -3.27
C SER A 105 -6.25 -12.52 -4.68
N ALA A 106 -6.40 -11.27 -5.11
CA ALA A 106 -5.96 -10.82 -6.42
C ALA A 106 -4.43 -10.77 -6.54
N CYS A 107 -3.74 -10.36 -5.48
CA CYS A 107 -2.28 -10.42 -5.40
C CYS A 107 -1.75 -11.86 -5.40
N ASP A 108 -2.38 -12.75 -4.64
CA ASP A 108 -2.02 -14.16 -4.57
C ASP A 108 -2.15 -14.84 -5.95
N GLU A 109 -3.30 -14.68 -6.62
CA GLU A 109 -3.50 -15.21 -7.97
C GLU A 109 -2.52 -14.61 -8.99
N ALA A 110 -2.22 -13.31 -8.89
CA ALA A 110 -1.27 -12.63 -9.77
C ALA A 110 0.15 -13.20 -9.65
N LEU A 111 0.62 -13.41 -8.43
CA LEU A 111 1.96 -13.96 -8.15
C LEU A 111 2.03 -15.43 -8.53
N TYR A 112 0.98 -16.21 -8.25
CA TYR A 112 0.89 -17.60 -8.66
C TYR A 112 1.04 -17.74 -10.18
N GLN A 113 0.36 -16.89 -10.97
CA GLN A 113 0.51 -16.88 -12.42
C GLN A 113 1.90 -16.42 -12.91
N LEU A 114 2.67 -15.70 -12.09
CA LEU A 114 4.05 -15.31 -12.39
C LEU A 114 5.06 -16.41 -11.99
N GLY A 115 4.62 -17.41 -11.23
CA GLY A 115 5.43 -18.49 -10.69
C GLY A 115 6.14 -18.12 -9.38
N LEU A 116 5.53 -17.23 -8.59
CA LEU A 116 6.03 -16.78 -7.29
C LEU A 116 5.03 -17.17 -6.20
N ASP A 117 5.52 -17.54 -5.03
CA ASP A 117 4.71 -17.74 -3.83
C ASP A 117 4.62 -16.43 -3.03
N ILE A 118 3.41 -16.02 -2.67
CA ILE A 118 3.22 -14.81 -1.87
C ILE A 118 3.70 -15.00 -0.43
N GLU A 119 3.63 -16.21 0.12
CA GLU A 119 4.02 -16.50 1.50
C GLU A 119 5.52 -16.30 1.68
N ASP A 120 6.32 -16.83 0.76
CA ASP A 120 7.78 -16.63 0.71
C ASP A 120 8.16 -15.14 0.69
N LEU A 121 7.41 -14.33 -0.05
CA LEU A 121 7.65 -12.89 -0.12
C LEU A 121 7.25 -12.16 1.17
N GLN A 122 6.18 -12.61 1.84
CA GLN A 122 5.76 -12.03 3.12
C GLN A 122 6.75 -12.33 4.25
N GLU A 123 7.46 -13.45 4.20
CA GLU A 123 8.53 -13.76 5.15
C GLU A 123 9.75 -12.86 5.00
N MET A 124 9.96 -12.26 3.82
CA MET A 124 11.04 -11.30 3.59
C MET A 124 10.78 -9.92 4.23
N GLU A 125 9.55 -9.64 4.68
CA GLU A 125 9.23 -8.39 5.37
C GLU A 125 9.93 -8.33 6.73
N GLU A 126 10.81 -7.34 6.91
CA GLU A 126 11.40 -7.05 8.21
C GLU A 126 10.34 -6.43 9.13
N ASP A 127 10.19 -6.99 10.33
CA ASP A 127 9.26 -6.45 11.32
C ASP A 127 9.68 -5.04 11.73
N ALA A 128 8.75 -4.08 11.61
CA ALA A 128 8.96 -2.72 12.09
C ALA A 128 8.95 -2.71 13.64
N GLY A 129 10.10 -3.03 14.23
CA GLY A 129 10.35 -3.08 15.68
C GLY A 129 10.42 -1.72 16.36
N LEU A 130 9.44 -0.84 16.11
CA LEU A 130 9.33 0.51 16.70
C LEU A 130 8.75 0.50 18.13
N GLY A 131 8.96 -0.60 18.87
CA GLY A 131 8.55 -0.76 20.27
C GLY A 131 9.07 -2.07 20.87
N ASN A 132 9.36 -2.08 22.17
CA ASN A 132 10.03 -3.21 22.85
C ASN A 132 9.06 -4.12 23.64
N GLY A 133 7.75 -3.81 23.71
CA GLY A 133 6.82 -4.51 24.61
C GLY A 133 5.35 -4.50 24.20
N GLY A 134 4.56 -5.37 24.84
CA GLY A 134 3.17 -5.69 24.51
C GLY A 134 2.15 -4.53 24.54
N LEU A 135 2.54 -3.34 25.00
CA LEU A 135 1.73 -2.12 24.95
C LEU A 135 1.55 -1.60 23.51
N GLY A 136 2.56 -1.77 22.65
CA GLY A 136 2.49 -1.30 21.26
C GLY A 136 1.45 -2.04 20.39
N LYS A 137 1.05 -3.25 20.79
CA LYS A 137 0.06 -4.08 20.06
C LYS A 137 -1.38 -3.57 20.18
N TYR A 138 -1.71 -2.83 21.24
CA TYR A 138 -3.08 -2.33 21.45
C TYR A 138 -3.46 -1.17 20.54
N PHE A 139 -2.47 -0.50 19.91
CA PHE A 139 -2.73 0.63 19.02
C PHE A 139 -3.23 0.24 17.64
N ILE A 140 -2.84 -0.94 17.13
CA ILE A 140 -3.26 -1.39 15.79
C ILE A 140 -4.73 -1.82 15.78
N LYS A 141 -5.28 -2.26 16.91
CA LYS A 141 -6.63 -2.85 16.97
C LYS A 141 -7.78 -1.84 16.96
N LEU A 142 -7.51 -0.54 16.87
CA LEU A 142 -8.52 0.51 17.10
C LEU A 142 -8.93 1.33 15.87
N ASN A 143 -8.48 1.01 14.65
CA ASN A 143 -9.00 1.67 13.44
C ASN A 143 -8.98 0.73 12.22
N LEU A 144 -9.91 -0.22 12.21
CA LEU A 144 -10.50 -0.77 10.98
C LEU A 144 -12.01 -0.57 11.03
#